data_AF-A0A959CXN3-F1
#
_entry.id   AF-A0A959CXN3-F1
#
_cell.length_a   1.000
_cell.length_b   1.000
_cell.length_c   1.000
_cell.angle_alpha   90.00
_cell.angle_beta   90.00
_cell.angle_gamma   90.00
#
_symmetry.space_group_name_H-M   'P 1'
#
loop_
_entity.id
_entity.type
_entity.pdbx_description
1 polymer ?
#
loop_
_entity_poly.entity_id
_entity_poly.type
_entity_poly.pdbx_seq_one_letter_code
_entity_poly.pdbx_strand_id
1 'polypeptide(L)'
;YTEEQMKEAIMEQFDGRKILLLAPVVRGRKGHYRELFEQIRKQGYAKVRIDGEVLDIKAGMKVDRYKVHDIEVVVDRIRVNAERANRLNTSLQTALKMGNGLVFIMDHDSGEARGFSKHLMDPGSGISYEEPSPNSFSFNSPYGACPHCNGLGKVNKVDYEKVIPDDTKSINDTGIVPLGEVRQNMTFKQLRAIAKKYEFTFATPVKEIPEQALNIILYGGDDALKVKADTNSDFSYNLA
;
A
#
# COMPACT_ATOMS: atom_id res chain seq x y z
N TYR A 1 9.52 6.56 -24.08
CA TYR A 1 8.19 6.84 -24.63
C TYR A 1 8.21 8.20 -25.33
N THR A 2 7.65 8.33 -26.53
CA THR A 2 7.43 9.64 -27.15
C THR A 2 6.23 10.35 -26.51
N GLU A 3 6.12 11.66 -26.68
CA GLU A 3 4.95 12.42 -26.18
C GLU A 3 3.64 11.92 -26.80
N GLU A 4 3.66 11.51 -28.06
CA GLU A 4 2.51 10.94 -28.77
C GLU A 4 2.08 9.61 -28.14
N GLN A 5 3.02 8.71 -27.86
CA GLN A 5 2.72 7.44 -27.19
C GLN A 5 2.15 7.65 -25.78
N MET A 6 2.64 8.65 -25.04
CA MET A 6 2.08 8.97 -23.72
C MET A 6 0.65 9.52 -23.85
N LYS A 7 0.40 10.40 -24.82
CA LYS A 7 -0.92 10.93 -25.10
C LYS A 7 -1.90 9.79 -25.42
N GLU A 8 -1.52 8.87 -26.30
CA GLU A 8 -2.34 7.72 -26.67
C GLU A 8 -2.65 6.84 -25.45
N ALA A 9 -1.64 6.51 -24.65
CA ALA A 9 -1.83 5.73 -23.42
C ALA A 9 -2.76 6.42 -22.41
N ILE A 10 -2.65 7.75 -22.25
CA ILE A 10 -3.53 8.52 -21.37
C ILE A 10 -4.97 8.52 -21.92
N MET A 11 -5.13 8.69 -23.23
CA MET A 11 -6.43 8.67 -23.89
C MET A 11 -7.14 7.33 -23.73
N GLU A 12 -6.40 6.21 -23.87
CA GLU A 12 -6.95 4.86 -23.72
C GLU A 12 -7.33 4.54 -22.27
N GLN A 13 -6.45 4.86 -21.32
CA GLN A 13 -6.63 4.46 -19.91
C GLN A 13 -7.66 5.31 -19.17
N PHE A 14 -7.79 6.58 -19.54
CA PHE A 14 -8.59 7.55 -18.80
C PHE A 14 -9.80 8.06 -19.60
N ASP A 15 -10.18 7.41 -20.70
CA ASP A 15 -11.29 7.87 -21.54
C ASP A 15 -12.57 8.14 -20.73
N GLY A 16 -13.17 9.29 -20.96
CA GLY A 16 -14.36 9.76 -20.26
C GLY A 16 -14.13 10.23 -18.81
N ARG A 17 -12.96 10.00 -18.21
CA ARG A 17 -12.64 10.36 -16.81
C ARG A 17 -12.12 11.79 -16.68
N LYS A 18 -12.24 12.34 -15.47
CA LYS A 18 -11.66 13.64 -15.11
C LYS A 18 -10.29 13.39 -14.49
N ILE A 19 -9.26 14.03 -15.02
CA ILE A 19 -7.89 13.89 -14.55
C ILE A 19 -7.27 15.23 -14.17
N LEU A 20 -6.28 15.18 -13.28
CA LEU A 20 -5.34 16.26 -13.01
C LEU A 20 -3.99 15.91 -13.63
N LEU A 21 -3.45 16.84 -14.41
CA LEU A 21 -2.07 16.78 -14.90
C LEU A 21 -1.18 17.46 -13.87
N LEU A 22 -0.27 16.70 -13.29
CA LEU A 22 0.60 17.11 -12.20
C LEU A 22 2.05 17.13 -12.69
N ALA A 23 2.71 18.29 -12.56
CA ALA A 23 4.13 18.42 -12.86
C ALA A 23 4.93 18.38 -11.55
N PRO A 24 5.71 17.31 -11.29
CA PRO A 24 6.50 17.22 -10.06
C PRO A 24 7.69 18.19 -10.11
N VAL A 25 7.70 19.17 -9.22
CA VAL A 25 8.76 20.20 -9.13
C VAL A 25 9.69 19.96 -7.95
N VAL A 26 9.21 19.30 -6.90
CA VAL A 26 10.01 18.87 -5.75
C VAL A 26 9.60 17.46 -5.40
N ARG A 27 10.59 16.61 -5.15
CA ARG A 27 10.35 15.22 -4.77
C ARG A 27 11.29 14.75 -3.70
N GLY A 28 10.75 14.23 -2.60
CA GLY A 28 11.53 13.60 -1.54
C GLY A 28 12.64 14.49 -0.97
N ARG A 29 12.45 15.82 -0.95
CA ARG A 29 13.48 16.78 -0.49
C ARG A 29 12.98 17.65 0.65
N LYS A 30 13.92 18.05 1.53
CA LYS A 30 13.66 18.96 2.64
C LYS A 30 13.80 20.41 2.19
N GLY A 31 12.90 21.27 2.64
CA GLY A 31 12.96 22.70 2.36
C GLY A 31 11.62 23.39 2.56
N HIS A 32 11.62 24.70 2.73
CA HIS A 32 10.37 25.46 2.95
C HIS A 32 9.66 25.88 1.66
N TYR A 33 10.36 25.82 0.52
CA TYR A 33 9.89 26.13 -0.84
C TYR A 33 9.10 27.44 -1.08
N ARG A 34 9.20 28.45 -0.19
CA ARG A 34 8.55 29.76 -0.35
C ARG A 34 8.79 30.43 -1.72
N GLU A 35 10.05 30.47 -2.17
CA GLU A 35 10.40 31.09 -3.46
C GLU A 35 9.81 30.33 -4.65
N LEU A 36 9.78 29.00 -4.55
CA LEU A 36 9.16 28.14 -5.55
C LEU A 36 7.65 28.42 -5.66
N PHE A 37 6.93 28.50 -4.54
CA PHE A 37 5.49 28.81 -4.56
C PHE A 37 5.20 30.21 -5.14
N GLU A 38 6.02 31.21 -4.81
CA GLU A 38 5.87 32.55 -5.41
C GLU A 38 6.16 32.53 -6.92
N GLN A 39 7.15 31.76 -7.37
CA GLN A 39 7.45 31.60 -8.80
C GLN A 39 6.30 30.92 -9.55
N ILE A 40 5.75 29.83 -9.01
CA ILE A 40 4.61 29.10 -9.59
C ILE A 40 3.38 30.02 -9.64
N ARG A 41 3.12 30.80 -8.58
CA ARG A 41 2.03 31.78 -8.53
C ARG A 41 2.19 32.87 -9.59
N LYS A 42 3.40 33.41 -9.77
CA LYS A 42 3.71 34.41 -10.80
C LYS A 42 3.52 33.89 -12.22
N GLN A 43 3.67 32.58 -12.43
CA GLN A 43 3.37 31.93 -13.71
C GLN A 43 1.86 31.72 -13.96
N GLY A 44 1.01 32.05 -12.98
CA GLY A 44 -0.45 32.00 -13.11
C GLY A 44 -1.10 30.69 -12.67
N TYR A 45 -0.34 29.75 -12.10
CA TYR A 45 -0.91 28.54 -11.53
C TYR A 45 -1.59 28.85 -10.20
N ALA A 46 -2.75 28.22 -9.98
CA ALA A 46 -3.59 28.46 -8.80
C ALA A 46 -3.51 27.34 -7.75
N LYS A 47 -3.18 26.11 -8.18
CA LYS A 47 -3.21 24.92 -7.32
C LYS A 47 -1.90 24.15 -7.39
N VAL A 48 -1.52 23.58 -6.26
CA VAL A 48 -0.41 22.64 -6.08
C VAL A 48 -0.91 21.45 -5.30
N ARG A 49 -0.31 20.29 -5.51
CA ARG A 49 -0.43 19.14 -4.65
C ARG A 49 0.83 19.08 -3.78
N ILE A 50 0.64 19.00 -2.46
CA ILE A 50 1.73 18.95 -1.48
C ILE A 50 1.50 17.71 -0.62
N ASP A 51 2.46 16.81 -0.59
CA ASP A 51 2.42 15.58 0.21
C ASP A 51 1.11 14.77 0.02
N GLY A 52 0.59 14.77 -1.21
CA GLY A 52 -0.66 14.10 -1.57
C GLY A 52 -1.91 14.97 -1.54
N GLU A 53 -1.90 16.14 -0.89
CA GLU A 53 -3.07 17.02 -0.74
C GLU A 53 -3.08 18.18 -1.74
N VAL A 54 -4.20 18.38 -2.45
CA VAL A 54 -4.35 19.49 -3.40
C VAL A 54 -4.80 20.77 -2.68
N LEU A 55 -3.98 21.82 -2.76
CA LEU A 55 -4.15 23.09 -2.07
C LEU A 55 -4.12 24.27 -3.04
N ASP A 56 -4.82 25.35 -2.69
CA ASP A 56 -4.72 26.64 -3.38
C ASP A 56 -3.44 27.38 -2.97
N ILE A 57 -2.73 27.91 -3.97
CA ILE A 57 -1.50 28.66 -3.77
C ILE A 57 -1.83 30.04 -3.20
N LYS A 58 -1.25 30.36 -2.05
CA LYS A 58 -1.42 31.64 -1.37
C LYS A 58 -0.11 32.44 -1.36
N ALA A 59 -0.22 33.76 -1.29
CA ALA A 59 0.97 34.60 -1.10
C ALA A 59 1.66 34.26 0.23
N GLY A 60 2.99 34.10 0.20
CA GLY A 60 3.78 33.72 1.37
C GLY A 60 3.64 32.25 1.80
N MET A 61 3.01 31.40 0.98
CA MET A 61 2.91 29.95 1.25
C MET A 61 4.30 29.34 1.42
N LYS A 62 4.43 28.44 2.39
CA LYS A 62 5.65 27.70 2.71
C LYS A 62 5.29 26.40 3.40
N VAL A 63 6.19 25.42 3.29
CA VAL A 63 6.11 24.14 4.00
C VAL A 63 7.22 24.06 5.06
N ASP A 64 7.26 22.98 5.82
CA ASP A 64 8.23 22.79 6.90
C ASP A 64 9.64 22.57 6.33
N ARG A 65 10.63 23.36 6.78
CA ARG A 65 12.00 23.25 6.28
C ARG A 65 12.65 21.89 6.59
N TYR A 66 12.27 21.24 7.68
CA TYR A 66 12.97 20.06 8.20
C TYR A 66 12.32 18.73 7.79
N LYS A 67 11.13 18.79 7.19
CA LYS A 67 10.41 17.63 6.68
C LYS A 67 10.68 17.42 5.20
N VAL A 68 10.57 16.16 4.79
CA VAL A 68 10.64 15.77 3.38
C VAL A 68 9.29 16.10 2.74
N HIS A 69 9.33 16.72 1.58
CA HIS A 69 8.13 17.15 0.86
C HIS A 69 8.13 16.69 -0.59
N ASP A 70 6.93 16.44 -1.09
CA ASP A 70 6.59 16.25 -2.50
C ASP A 70 5.67 17.36 -2.93
N ILE A 71 6.04 18.06 -4.01
CA ILE A 71 5.29 19.20 -4.53
C ILE A 71 5.10 19.01 -6.02
N GLU A 72 3.85 18.89 -6.42
CA GLU A 72 3.44 18.88 -7.82
C GLU A 72 2.59 20.10 -8.15
N VAL A 73 2.87 20.75 -9.28
CA VAL A 73 2.02 21.82 -9.80
C VAL A 73 0.84 21.21 -10.53
N VAL A 74 -0.38 21.66 -10.25
CA VAL A 74 -1.56 21.28 -11.03
C VAL A 74 -1.56 22.10 -12.32
N VAL A 75 -1.11 21.48 -13.40
CA VAL A 75 -0.96 22.13 -14.71
C VAL A 75 -2.31 22.28 -15.40
N ASP A 76 -3.11 21.21 -15.42
CA ASP A 76 -4.45 21.24 -16.00
C ASP A 76 -5.40 20.28 -15.29
N ARG A 77 -6.70 20.57 -15.42
CA ARG A 77 -7.81 19.72 -14.99
C ARG A 77 -8.70 19.49 -16.19
N ILE A 78 -8.67 18.29 -16.74
CA ILE A 78 -9.29 17.97 -18.02
C ILE A 78 -10.11 16.70 -17.91
N ARG A 79 -11.26 16.68 -18.60
CA ARG A 79 -11.96 15.43 -18.89
C ARG A 79 -11.38 14.86 -20.18
N VAL A 80 -10.88 13.63 -20.12
CA VAL A 80 -10.28 12.97 -21.28
C VAL A 80 -11.38 12.56 -22.24
N ASN A 81 -11.25 13.01 -23.49
CA ASN A 81 -12.09 12.62 -24.63
C ASN A 81 -11.42 13.06 -25.94
N ALA A 82 -11.89 12.54 -27.07
CA ALA A 82 -11.31 12.83 -28.39
C ALA A 82 -11.30 14.32 -28.75
N GLU A 83 -12.36 15.06 -28.41
CA GLU A 83 -12.48 16.50 -28.70
C GLU A 83 -11.40 17.34 -28.00
N ARG A 84 -10.94 16.89 -26.82
CA ARG A 84 -9.95 17.60 -26.00
C ARG A 84 -8.53 17.06 -26.19
N ALA A 85 -8.30 16.16 -27.15
CA ALA A 85 -6.99 15.55 -27.39
C ALA A 85 -5.88 16.58 -27.67
N ASN A 86 -6.19 17.67 -28.37
CA ASN A 86 -5.23 18.76 -28.63
C ASN A 86 -4.87 19.51 -27.34
N ARG A 87 -5.86 19.82 -26.50
CA ARG A 87 -5.62 20.46 -25.20
C ARG A 87 -4.82 19.54 -24.28
N LEU A 88 -5.15 18.25 -24.24
CA LEU A 88 -4.39 17.26 -23.49
C LEU A 88 -2.92 17.28 -23.91
N ASN A 89 -2.64 17.30 -25.22
CA ASN A 89 -1.28 17.33 -25.74
C ASN A 89 -0.52 18.58 -25.30
N THR A 90 -1.12 19.77 -25.41
CA THR A 90 -0.49 21.02 -24.97
C THR A 90 -0.23 21.04 -23.45
N SER A 91 -1.20 20.57 -22.67
CA SER A 91 -1.06 20.48 -21.21
C SER A 91 -0.03 19.43 -20.79
N LEU A 92 0.05 18.30 -21.49
CA LEU A 92 1.04 17.25 -21.31
C LEU A 92 2.46 17.78 -21.59
N GLN A 93 2.65 18.50 -22.70
CA GLN A 93 3.93 19.14 -23.03
C GLN A 93 4.37 20.14 -21.98
N THR A 94 3.43 20.96 -21.49
CA THR A 94 3.69 21.94 -20.43
C THR A 94 4.09 21.25 -19.13
N ALA A 95 3.38 20.18 -18.75
CA ALA A 95 3.65 19.41 -17.54
C ALA A 95 4.99 18.69 -17.60
N LEU A 96 5.29 18.02 -18.73
CA LEU A 96 6.57 17.36 -18.96
C LEU A 96 7.73 18.36 -18.93
N LYS A 97 7.58 19.55 -19.52
CA LYS A 97 8.62 20.57 -19.49
C LYS A 97 8.90 21.05 -18.05
N MET A 98 7.86 21.23 -17.26
CA MET A 98 7.98 21.70 -15.87
C MET A 98 8.49 20.61 -14.93
N GLY A 99 8.08 19.36 -15.13
CA GLY A 99 8.50 18.20 -14.35
C GLY A 99 9.76 17.51 -14.87
N ASN A 100 10.57 18.19 -15.70
CA ASN A 100 11.82 17.68 -16.29
C ASN A 100 11.66 16.29 -16.95
N GLY A 101 10.65 16.14 -17.80
CA GLY A 101 10.36 14.91 -18.52
C GLY A 101 9.48 13.90 -17.77
N LEU A 102 9.05 14.22 -16.54
CA LEU A 102 8.13 13.43 -15.73
C LEU A 102 6.79 14.16 -15.56
N VAL A 103 5.68 13.42 -15.60
CA VAL A 103 4.34 13.91 -15.32
C VAL A 103 3.56 12.85 -14.54
N PHE A 104 2.69 13.29 -13.65
CA PHE A 104 1.72 12.43 -12.97
C PHE A 104 0.31 12.75 -13.47
N ILE A 105 -0.45 11.69 -13.76
CA ILE A 105 -1.86 11.78 -14.12
C ILE A 105 -2.64 11.22 -12.94
N MET A 106 -3.40 12.09 -12.27
CA MET A 106 -4.25 11.69 -11.15
C MET A 106 -5.71 11.63 -11.59
N ASP A 107 -6.35 10.50 -11.40
CA ASP A 107 -7.79 10.36 -11.57
C ASP A 107 -8.50 11.10 -10.44
N HIS A 108 -9.45 11.96 -10.80
CA HIS A 108 -10.19 12.77 -9.83
C HIS A 108 -11.08 11.93 -8.91
N ASP A 109 -11.62 10.80 -9.40
CA ASP A 109 -12.61 10.01 -8.68
C ASP A 109 -11.95 8.96 -7.79
N SER A 110 -10.86 8.31 -8.23
CA SER A 110 -10.11 7.35 -7.41
C SER A 110 -9.02 7.99 -6.55
N GLY A 111 -8.51 9.17 -6.92
CA GLY A 111 -7.35 9.80 -6.28
C GLY A 111 -6.02 9.10 -6.58
N GLU A 112 -6.02 8.04 -7.38
CA GLU A 112 -4.82 7.32 -7.78
C GLU A 112 -4.04 8.14 -8.81
N ALA A 113 -2.72 8.23 -8.62
CA ALA A 113 -1.83 8.93 -9.53
C ALA A 113 -0.88 7.96 -10.23
N ARG A 114 -0.80 8.07 -11.55
CA ARG A 114 0.11 7.28 -12.40
C ARG A 114 1.18 8.16 -13.02
N GLY A 115 2.44 7.74 -12.92
CA GLY A 115 3.57 8.45 -13.52
C GLY A 115 3.81 8.08 -14.98
N PHE A 116 4.17 9.06 -15.79
CA PHE A 116 4.65 8.91 -17.17
C PHE A 116 5.97 9.67 -17.33
N SER A 117 6.98 9.03 -17.91
CA SER A 117 8.33 9.59 -18.07
C SER A 117 8.83 9.49 -19.50
N LYS A 118 9.52 10.53 -19.97
CA LYS A 118 10.25 10.51 -21.25
C LYS A 118 11.47 9.58 -21.20
N HIS A 119 12.12 9.48 -20.05
CA HIS A 119 13.46 8.91 -19.93
C HIS A 119 13.46 7.44 -19.51
N LEU A 120 12.60 7.06 -18.57
CA LEU A 120 12.66 5.76 -17.90
C LEU A 120 11.31 5.06 -17.91
N MET A 121 10.76 4.83 -19.10
CA MET A 121 9.48 4.14 -19.25
C MET A 121 9.64 2.93 -20.16
N ASP A 122 9.21 1.77 -19.66
CA ASP A 122 9.23 0.52 -20.40
C ASP A 122 8.09 0.47 -21.43
N PRO A 123 8.39 0.31 -22.74
CA PRO A 123 7.40 0.24 -23.81
C PRO A 123 6.38 -0.89 -23.68
N GLY A 124 6.79 -2.06 -23.18
CA GLY A 124 5.95 -3.26 -23.15
C GLY A 124 4.99 -3.32 -21.95
N SER A 125 5.50 -3.04 -20.75
CA SER A 125 4.73 -3.07 -19.50
C SER A 125 4.08 -1.73 -19.15
N GLY A 126 4.55 -0.63 -19.75
CA GLY A 126 4.08 0.72 -19.41
C GLY A 126 4.48 1.16 -17.99
N ILE A 127 5.47 0.49 -17.38
CA ILE A 127 6.05 0.88 -16.10
C ILE A 127 6.95 2.09 -16.34
N SER A 128 6.72 3.15 -15.57
CA SER A 128 7.56 4.33 -15.56
C SER A 128 8.34 4.39 -14.25
N TYR A 129 9.65 4.52 -14.36
CA TYR A 129 10.53 4.87 -13.26
C TYR A 129 10.81 6.37 -13.27
N GLU A 130 11.20 6.83 -12.11
CA GLU A 130 11.64 8.20 -11.86
C GLU A 130 13.14 8.30 -12.12
N GLU A 131 13.63 9.52 -12.32
CA GLU A 131 15.08 9.70 -12.39
C GLU A 131 15.75 9.23 -11.09
N PRO A 132 16.78 8.36 -11.21
CA PRO A 132 17.48 7.83 -10.06
C PRO A 132 18.09 8.97 -9.25
N SER A 133 17.77 9.00 -7.96
CA SER A 133 18.22 10.02 -7.02
C SER A 133 18.79 9.35 -5.77
N PRO A 134 19.74 9.96 -5.03
CA PRO A 134 20.41 9.29 -3.91
C PRO A 134 19.46 8.69 -2.84
N ASN A 135 18.30 9.31 -2.62
CA ASN A 135 17.25 8.80 -1.73
C ASN A 135 16.53 7.56 -2.28
N SER A 136 16.38 7.42 -3.60
CA SER A 136 15.80 6.21 -4.23
C SER A 136 16.64 4.94 -4.00
N PHE A 137 17.93 5.10 -3.69
CA PHE A 137 18.82 3.99 -3.31
C PHE A 137 19.03 3.88 -1.79
N SER A 138 18.33 4.70 -1.01
CA SER A 138 18.45 4.69 0.45
C SER A 138 17.32 3.88 1.06
N PHE A 139 17.67 2.79 1.75
CA PHE A 139 16.71 2.00 2.54
C PHE A 139 16.14 2.77 3.73
N ASN A 140 16.75 3.90 4.13
CA ASN A 140 16.25 4.80 5.16
C ASN A 140 15.25 5.84 4.61
N SER A 141 15.07 5.89 3.29
CA SER A 141 14.09 6.75 2.66
C SER A 141 12.87 5.93 2.26
N PRO A 142 11.64 6.44 2.44
CA PRO A 142 10.44 5.79 1.89
C PRO A 142 10.53 5.51 0.39
N TYR A 143 11.32 6.31 -0.34
CA TYR A 143 11.55 6.19 -1.78
C TYR A 143 12.40 4.98 -2.19
N GLY A 144 13.33 4.55 -1.35
CA GLY A 144 14.22 3.41 -1.61
C GLY A 144 13.94 2.21 -0.71
N ALA A 145 13.10 2.37 0.31
CA ALA A 145 12.73 1.31 1.23
C ALA A 145 11.77 0.32 0.56
N CYS A 146 12.07 -0.97 0.72
CA CYS A 146 11.12 -2.02 0.33
C CYS A 146 9.82 -1.86 1.14
N PRO A 147 8.63 -1.81 0.50
CA PRO A 147 7.36 -1.57 1.19
C PRO A 147 6.94 -2.73 2.11
N HIS A 148 7.48 -3.93 1.88
CA HIS A 148 7.16 -5.11 2.68
C HIS A 148 7.93 -5.14 4.02
N CYS A 149 9.18 -4.68 4.03
CA CYS A 149 10.02 -4.67 5.25
C CYS A 149 10.37 -3.27 5.74
N ASN A 150 9.85 -2.22 5.11
CA ASN A 150 10.17 -0.81 5.38
C ASN A 150 11.68 -0.53 5.42
N GLY A 151 12.43 -1.15 4.50
CA GLY A 151 13.88 -0.98 4.41
C GLY A 151 14.71 -1.71 5.48
N LEU A 152 14.09 -2.49 6.38
CA LEU A 152 14.80 -3.22 7.43
C LEU A 152 15.56 -4.46 6.92
N GLY A 153 15.21 -4.96 5.73
CA GLY A 153 15.79 -6.18 5.14
C GLY A 153 15.36 -7.49 5.83
N LYS A 154 14.56 -7.42 6.89
CA LYS A 154 14.01 -8.56 7.62
C LYS A 154 12.55 -8.33 7.98
N VAL A 155 11.78 -9.41 8.03
CA VAL A 155 10.41 -9.41 8.55
C VAL A 155 10.30 -10.42 9.67
N ASN A 156 9.59 -10.05 10.73
CA ASN A 156 9.31 -10.98 11.82
C ASN A 156 8.16 -11.88 11.38
N LYS A 157 8.45 -13.17 11.23
CA LYS A 157 7.44 -14.21 11.02
C LYS A 157 7.47 -15.17 12.19
N VAL A 158 6.31 -15.76 12.48
CA VAL A 158 6.23 -16.86 13.43
C VAL A 158 6.96 -18.05 12.83
N ASP A 159 7.82 -18.65 13.65
CA ASP A 159 8.63 -19.81 13.27
C ASP A 159 7.91 -21.08 13.71
N TYR A 160 7.51 -21.92 12.74
CA TYR A 160 6.76 -23.14 13.00
C TYR A 160 7.52 -24.10 13.92
N GLU A 161 8.83 -24.21 13.78
CA GLU A 161 9.67 -25.08 14.61
C GLU A 161 9.72 -24.61 16.07
N LYS A 162 9.49 -23.32 16.33
CA LYS A 162 9.37 -22.80 17.70
C LYS A 162 7.97 -22.98 18.27
N VAL A 163 6.95 -23.04 17.41
CA VAL A 163 5.56 -23.28 17.83
C VAL A 163 5.36 -24.76 18.15
N ILE A 164 5.91 -25.66 17.32
CA ILE A 164 5.82 -27.12 17.45
C ILE A 164 7.25 -27.69 17.34
N PRO A 165 8.03 -27.65 18.43
CA PRO A 165 9.42 -28.15 18.42
C PRO A 165 9.51 -29.67 18.40
N ASP A 166 8.46 -30.36 18.85
CA ASP A 166 8.37 -31.81 18.89
C ASP A 166 6.94 -32.22 18.53
N ASP A 167 6.74 -32.64 17.28
CA ASP A 167 5.46 -33.01 16.72
C ASP A 167 4.96 -34.40 17.19
N THR A 168 5.79 -35.13 17.94
CA THR A 168 5.42 -36.40 18.56
C THR A 168 4.66 -36.21 19.86
N LYS A 169 4.74 -35.02 20.47
CA LYS A 169 3.98 -34.67 21.67
C LYS A 169 2.54 -34.35 21.33
N SER A 170 1.67 -34.60 22.29
CA SER A 170 0.25 -34.29 22.20
C SER A 170 -0.05 -32.86 22.68
N ILE A 171 -1.29 -32.38 22.51
CA ILE A 171 -1.71 -31.09 23.07
C ILE A 171 -1.66 -31.13 24.61
N ASN A 172 -1.96 -32.27 25.23
CA ASN A 172 -1.83 -32.45 26.68
C ASN A 172 -0.37 -32.32 27.16
N ASP A 173 0.58 -32.80 26.36
CA ASP A 173 2.02 -32.75 26.66
C ASP A 173 2.70 -31.48 26.13
N THR A 174 1.91 -30.44 25.81
CA THR A 174 2.41 -29.15 25.32
C THR A 174 3.19 -29.27 23.99
N GLY A 175 2.69 -30.08 23.05
CA GLY A 175 3.26 -30.19 21.69
C GLY A 175 3.12 -28.91 20.87
N ILE A 176 2.14 -28.05 21.19
CA ILE A 176 1.97 -26.70 20.63
C ILE A 176 2.31 -25.69 21.74
N VAL A 177 3.55 -25.21 21.75
CA VAL A 177 4.14 -24.45 22.86
C VAL A 177 3.35 -23.19 23.25
N PRO A 178 2.89 -22.34 22.30
CA PRO A 178 2.17 -21.11 22.65
C PRO A 178 0.82 -21.33 23.36
N LEU A 179 0.22 -22.52 23.24
CA LEU A 179 -1.03 -22.84 23.93
C LEU A 179 -0.82 -23.14 25.42
N GLY A 180 0.38 -23.58 25.79
CA GLY A 180 0.73 -23.98 27.15
C GLY A 180 -0.05 -25.20 27.66
N GLU A 181 -0.05 -25.38 28.98
CA GLU A 181 -0.76 -26.48 29.64
C GLU A 181 -2.28 -26.38 29.46
N VAL A 182 -2.94 -27.54 29.35
CA VAL A 182 -4.39 -27.63 29.21
C VAL A 182 -5.10 -27.07 30.44
N ARG A 183 -5.90 -26.02 30.21
CA ARG A 183 -6.68 -25.31 31.24
C ARG A 183 -8.17 -25.32 30.91
N GLN A 184 -9.01 -25.00 31.89
CA GLN A 184 -10.42 -24.75 31.67
C GLN A 184 -10.66 -23.28 31.31
N ASN A 185 -10.29 -22.90 30.08
CA ASN A 185 -10.50 -21.56 29.54
C ASN A 185 -11.18 -21.61 28.16
N MET A 186 -11.50 -20.46 27.59
CA MET A 186 -12.20 -20.38 26.30
C MET A 186 -11.38 -20.99 25.14
N THR A 187 -10.06 -20.77 25.13
CA THR A 187 -9.14 -21.33 24.12
C THR A 187 -9.22 -22.85 24.07
N PHE A 188 -9.10 -23.52 25.23
CA PHE A 188 -9.21 -24.99 25.28
C PHE A 188 -10.63 -25.49 25.05
N LYS A 189 -11.68 -24.69 25.31
CA LYS A 189 -13.06 -25.05 24.89
C LYS A 189 -13.20 -25.04 23.37
N GLN A 190 -12.62 -24.05 22.68
CA GLN A 190 -12.58 -24.00 21.21
C GLN A 190 -11.77 -25.15 20.63
N LEU A 191 -10.58 -25.45 21.18
CA LEU A 191 -9.76 -26.58 20.75
C LEU A 191 -10.49 -27.92 20.93
N ARG A 192 -11.26 -28.11 22.00
CA ARG A 192 -12.10 -29.31 22.18
C ARG A 192 -13.21 -29.41 21.13
N ALA A 193 -13.79 -28.29 20.70
CA ALA A 193 -14.79 -28.28 19.63
C ALA A 193 -14.17 -28.67 18.27
N ILE A 194 -12.96 -28.17 17.98
CA ILE A 194 -12.18 -28.54 16.78
C ILE A 194 -11.84 -30.03 16.85
N ALA A 195 -11.31 -30.51 17.99
CA ALA A 195 -11.00 -31.92 18.23
C ALA A 195 -12.20 -32.84 17.98
N LYS A 196 -13.39 -32.45 18.43
CA LYS A 196 -14.63 -33.18 18.19
C LYS A 196 -15.06 -33.18 16.71
N LYS A 197 -14.90 -32.06 15.99
CA LYS A 197 -15.28 -31.95 14.57
C LYS A 197 -14.37 -32.77 13.65
N TYR A 198 -13.08 -32.80 13.95
CA TYR A 198 -12.06 -33.48 13.15
C TYR A 198 -11.60 -34.82 13.75
N GLU A 199 -12.36 -35.35 14.72
CA GLU A 199 -12.19 -36.70 15.27
C GLU A 199 -10.79 -37.03 15.83
N PHE A 200 -10.13 -36.05 16.46
CA PHE A 200 -8.87 -36.28 17.20
C PHE A 200 -9.02 -35.98 18.69
N THR A 201 -8.03 -36.36 19.50
CA THR A 201 -8.03 -36.12 20.95
C THR A 201 -6.83 -35.28 21.37
N PHE A 202 -6.87 -34.68 22.56
CA PHE A 202 -5.70 -33.93 23.06
C PHE A 202 -4.51 -34.82 23.42
N ALA A 203 -4.70 -36.15 23.46
CA ALA A 203 -3.63 -37.13 23.62
C ALA A 203 -3.02 -37.57 22.28
N THR A 204 -3.64 -37.19 21.15
CA THR A 204 -3.11 -37.48 19.81
C THR A 204 -1.84 -36.66 19.58
N PRO A 205 -0.72 -37.27 19.13
CA PRO A 205 0.48 -36.55 18.70
C PRO A 205 0.17 -35.48 17.65
N VAL A 206 0.84 -34.33 17.70
CA VAL A 206 0.57 -33.21 16.77
C VAL A 206 0.73 -33.63 15.30
N LYS A 207 1.70 -34.49 14.98
CA LYS A 207 1.90 -35.03 13.61
C LYS A 207 0.76 -35.91 13.10
N GLU A 208 -0.07 -36.45 13.99
CA GLU A 208 -1.22 -37.31 13.65
C GLU A 208 -2.54 -36.52 13.62
N ILE A 209 -2.52 -35.24 14.01
CA ILE A 209 -3.68 -34.35 13.89
C ILE A 209 -3.96 -34.12 12.39
N PRO A 210 -5.22 -34.22 11.93
CA PRO A 210 -5.57 -33.91 10.56
C PRO A 210 -5.09 -32.51 10.15
N GLU A 211 -4.45 -32.41 8.99
CA GLU A 211 -3.83 -31.16 8.51
C GLU A 211 -4.81 -29.98 8.47
N GLN A 212 -6.06 -30.23 8.09
CA GLN A 212 -7.13 -29.23 8.11
C GLN A 212 -7.40 -28.69 9.52
N ALA A 213 -7.39 -29.56 10.54
CA ALA A 213 -7.59 -29.14 11.92
C ALA A 213 -6.37 -28.38 12.45
N LEU A 214 -5.16 -28.83 12.12
CA LEU A 214 -3.92 -28.15 12.51
C LEU A 214 -3.83 -26.75 11.90
N ASN A 215 -4.21 -26.59 10.64
CA ASN A 215 -4.26 -25.29 9.98
C ASN A 215 -5.28 -24.35 10.63
N ILE A 216 -6.46 -24.85 11.02
CA ILE A 216 -7.44 -24.03 11.75
C ILE A 216 -6.89 -23.58 13.12
N ILE A 217 -6.13 -24.44 13.80
CA ILE A 217 -5.51 -24.11 15.09
C ILE A 217 -4.43 -23.04 14.94
N LEU A 218 -3.63 -23.09 13.87
CA LEU A 218 -2.46 -22.21 13.69
C LEU A 218 -2.77 -20.90 12.96
N TYR A 219 -3.64 -20.94 11.96
CA TYR A 219 -3.93 -19.81 11.07
C TYR A 219 -5.36 -19.26 11.23
N GLY A 220 -6.20 -19.92 12.03
CA GLY A 220 -7.63 -19.62 12.10
C GLY A 220 -8.40 -20.25 10.94
N GLY A 221 -9.73 -20.14 10.96
CA GLY A 221 -10.59 -20.64 9.90
C GLY A 221 -11.92 -19.89 9.83
N ASP A 222 -12.55 -19.90 8.65
CA ASP A 222 -13.78 -19.16 8.37
C ASP A 222 -15.04 -19.79 8.99
N ASP A 223 -14.94 -21.02 9.50
CA ASP A 223 -16.05 -21.76 10.08
C ASP A 223 -16.30 -21.33 11.54
N ALA A 224 -17.41 -20.62 11.76
CA ALA A 224 -17.88 -20.25 13.10
C ALA A 224 -18.27 -21.50 13.91
N LEU A 225 -17.37 -22.00 14.76
CA LEU A 225 -17.68 -23.04 15.73
C LEU A 225 -18.41 -22.42 16.94
N LYS A 226 -19.68 -22.78 17.12
CA LYS A 226 -20.46 -22.36 18.30
C LYS A 226 -19.94 -23.08 19.55
N VAL A 227 -19.21 -22.36 20.39
CA VAL A 227 -18.74 -22.85 21.69
C VAL A 227 -19.59 -22.19 22.80
N LYS A 228 -20.17 -23.00 23.69
CA LYS A 228 -20.95 -22.48 24.84
C LYS A 228 -20.01 -21.90 25.90
N ALA A 229 -20.21 -20.65 26.28
CA ALA A 229 -19.58 -20.02 27.44
C ALA A 229 -20.34 -20.41 28.72
N ASP A 230 -19.65 -20.52 29.87
CA ASP A 230 -20.29 -20.88 31.16
C ASP A 230 -20.89 -19.66 31.89
N THR A 231 -21.00 -18.52 31.22
CA THR A 231 -21.73 -17.36 31.73
C THR A 231 -23.21 -17.47 31.32
N ASN A 232 -24.11 -16.98 32.17
CA ASN A 232 -25.58 -17.04 32.03
C ASN A 232 -26.15 -16.22 30.85
N SER A 233 -25.37 -16.07 29.79
CA SER A 233 -25.58 -15.24 28.62
C SER A 233 -24.94 -15.96 27.44
N ASP A 234 -25.76 -16.45 26.51
CA ASP A 234 -25.37 -17.17 25.29
C ASP A 234 -24.53 -16.27 24.36
N PHE A 235 -23.25 -16.10 24.67
CA PHE A 235 -22.28 -15.48 23.76
C PHE A 235 -21.62 -16.56 22.91
N SER A 236 -21.93 -16.58 21.61
CA SER A 236 -21.18 -17.34 20.61
C SER A 236 -19.97 -16.53 20.16
N TYR A 237 -18.76 -17.04 20.40
CA TYR A 237 -17.53 -16.42 19.90
C TYR A 237 -17.17 -16.96 18.52
N ASN A 238 -16.88 -16.05 17.59
CA ASN A 238 -16.39 -16.39 16.26
C ASN A 238 -14.88 -16.68 16.33
N LEU A 239 -14.41 -17.66 15.56
CA LEU A 239 -12.99 -18.02 15.40
C LEU A 239 -12.35 -17.34 14.18
N ALA A 240 -13.09 -16.43 13.53
CA ALA A 240 -12.60 -15.51 12.52
C ALA A 240 -11.99 -14.25 13.14
#